data_AF-A0A3M7NRG7-F1
#
_entry.id   AF-A0A3M7NRG7-F1
#
_cell.length_a   1.000
_cell.length_b   1.000
_cell.length_c   1.000
_cell.angle_alpha   90.00
_cell.angle_beta   90.00
_cell.angle_gamma   90.00
#
_symmetry.space_group_name_H-M   'P 1'
#
loop_
_entity.id
_entity.type
_entity.pdbx_description
1 polymer ?
#
loop_
_entity_poly.entity_id
_entity_poly.type
_entity_poly.pdbx_seq_one_letter_code
_entity_poly.pdbx_strand_id
1 'polypeptide(L)'
;MSTDKITFLTNWHATPYHAPLYLAQAKGFFNNEGIKVALLEPNDPSAKARNFPVLSIGSLLDEPFTGVIYLKDSGITSNFTTLKGKRIGYVGEFGKIQIDELTSHYGMSPSDYRAVRCGMNVSKAITKGEIDAGIGLENVQMVELEEWLSRQGRPKTDVHMLRIDELAELGCCCFCSILYIGNENFIQENPEKVKAFLRAVKKATDFVLAEPEKAWEEYADFKPAMATELNRQIFERSFAYFSRDLKNVQRDWEKVTKYGKRLGVLDPGFQPNYTNQFLEWVLDAESKDPLGDQKKMALLQKDFGIGQSARLIQTPHGNVLWDMVAFLDEDTVETFERMGGLEFIVISHPHFYTTWADWSLTFKCPVYTAAPDREWLNRTDDPSAKNILLSEPANPLPIPGITALICGGHFPGSLVLHSIVTDIPTLFVADTIFSVPSSHNPSGHQFPQRTQTYAFLWSIPNSIPLPPTDILRIWRRLKPLEFKATYGVMAKVSNVFEREDDPVSLKQRLLDSVKLAVKAMGYEQHEALEETL
;
A
#
# COMPACT_ATOMS: atom_id res chain seq x y z
N MET A 1 28.48 42.36 -13.40
CA MET A 1 27.06 42.38 -13.84
C MET A 1 26.28 41.59 -12.81
N SER A 2 25.30 42.19 -12.11
CA SER A 2 24.38 41.42 -11.28
C SER A 2 23.40 40.68 -12.20
N THR A 3 23.18 39.39 -11.95
CA THR A 3 22.17 38.61 -12.67
C THR A 3 20.81 38.81 -12.01
N ASP A 4 19.74 38.83 -12.81
CA ASP A 4 18.35 38.88 -12.35
C ASP A 4 17.80 37.50 -11.94
N LYS A 5 18.60 36.44 -12.08
CA LYS A 5 18.20 35.05 -11.79
C LYS A 5 18.20 34.76 -10.29
N ILE A 6 17.14 34.09 -9.83
CA ILE A 6 17.09 33.43 -8.53
C ILE A 6 17.86 32.11 -8.66
N THR A 7 18.84 31.90 -7.80
CA THR A 7 19.56 30.62 -7.78
C THR A 7 18.85 29.68 -6.81
N PHE A 8 18.50 28.49 -7.26
CA PHE A 8 17.87 27.46 -6.44
C PHE A 8 18.74 26.20 -6.46
N LEU A 9 19.27 25.81 -5.30
CA LEU A 9 20.09 24.62 -5.14
C LEU A 9 19.21 23.49 -4.57
N THR A 10 19.09 22.37 -5.28
CA THR A 10 18.38 21.18 -4.78
C THR A 10 19.13 20.56 -3.60
N ASN A 11 18.43 19.77 -2.77
CA ASN A 11 19.06 19.09 -1.61
C ASN A 11 19.88 17.85 -2.03
N TRP A 12 19.67 17.38 -3.26
CA TRP A 12 20.31 16.20 -3.84
C TRP A 12 20.57 16.43 -5.34
N HIS A 13 21.19 15.46 -6.01
CA HIS A 13 21.06 15.38 -7.47
C HIS A 13 19.59 15.39 -7.89
N ALA A 14 19.32 15.71 -9.17
CA ALA A 14 17.98 15.58 -9.72
C ALA A 14 17.41 14.20 -9.35
N THR A 15 16.21 14.20 -8.75
CA THR A 15 15.58 13.03 -8.13
C THR A 15 14.08 13.19 -8.37
N PRO A 16 13.30 12.11 -8.52
CA PRO A 16 11.89 12.21 -8.88
C PRO A 16 11.02 13.14 -8.03
N TYR A 17 11.28 13.25 -6.73
CA TYR A 17 10.55 14.18 -5.86
C TYR A 17 10.82 15.67 -6.16
N HIS A 18 11.81 16.01 -6.98
CA HIS A 18 12.02 17.36 -7.48
C HIS A 18 11.11 17.72 -8.66
N ALA A 19 10.19 16.84 -9.07
CA ALA A 19 9.29 17.06 -10.21
C ALA A 19 8.60 18.45 -10.19
N PRO A 20 8.04 18.96 -9.07
CA PRO A 20 7.42 20.29 -9.06
C PRO A 20 8.36 21.43 -9.46
N LEU A 21 9.65 21.36 -9.10
CA LEU A 21 10.64 22.39 -9.45
C LEU A 21 10.96 22.39 -10.95
N TYR A 22 11.26 21.22 -11.49
CA TYR A 22 11.63 21.07 -12.90
C TYR A 22 10.43 21.31 -13.80
N LEU A 23 9.23 20.87 -13.42
CA LEU A 23 7.99 21.14 -14.17
C LEU A 23 7.61 22.61 -14.11
N ALA A 24 7.80 23.31 -12.99
CA ALA A 24 7.62 24.76 -12.95
C ALA A 24 8.51 25.50 -13.95
N GLN A 25 9.73 24.99 -14.20
CA GLN A 25 10.61 25.51 -15.24
C GLN A 25 10.18 25.09 -16.65
N ALA A 26 9.95 23.79 -16.88
CA ALA A 26 9.59 23.22 -18.17
C ALA A 26 8.30 23.83 -18.74
N LYS A 27 7.29 24.02 -17.89
CA LYS A 27 5.98 24.57 -18.25
C LYS A 27 5.95 26.11 -18.24
N GLY A 28 7.10 26.75 -18.02
CA GLY A 28 7.24 28.20 -18.01
C GLY A 28 6.52 28.91 -16.85
N PHE A 29 6.16 28.20 -15.76
CA PHE A 29 5.46 28.81 -14.63
C PHE A 29 6.30 29.89 -13.93
N PHE A 30 7.61 29.70 -13.82
CA PHE A 30 8.50 30.77 -13.34
C PHE A 30 8.45 32.01 -14.25
N ASN A 31 8.47 31.82 -15.58
CA ASN A 31 8.40 32.93 -16.53
C ASN A 31 7.05 33.65 -16.47
N ASN A 32 5.94 32.92 -16.27
CA ASN A 32 4.61 33.50 -16.12
C ASN A 32 4.49 34.38 -14.86
N GLU A 33 5.25 34.05 -13.82
CA GLU A 33 5.38 34.84 -12.59
C GLU A 33 6.45 35.94 -12.70
N GLY A 34 7.04 36.15 -13.89
CA GLY A 34 8.01 37.21 -14.14
C GLY A 34 9.39 36.98 -13.52
N ILE A 35 9.71 35.75 -13.10
CA ILE A 35 10.99 35.40 -12.48
C ILE A 35 11.80 34.41 -13.32
N LYS A 36 13.13 34.48 -13.20
CA LYS A 36 14.05 33.53 -13.81
C LYS A 36 14.71 32.72 -12.71
N VAL A 37 14.63 31.39 -12.80
CA VAL A 37 15.23 30.49 -11.81
C VAL A 37 16.36 29.69 -12.47
N ALA A 38 17.52 29.66 -11.82
CA ALA A 38 18.62 28.78 -12.14
C ALA A 38 18.61 27.59 -11.17
N LEU A 39 18.14 26.43 -11.64
CA LEU A 39 18.18 25.18 -10.88
C LEU A 39 19.61 24.63 -10.91
N LEU A 40 20.18 24.42 -9.73
CA LEU A 40 21.52 23.87 -9.52
C LEU A 40 21.43 22.59 -8.68
N GLU A 41 22.38 21.68 -8.89
CA GLU A 41 22.50 20.43 -8.15
C GLU A 41 23.81 20.42 -7.35
N PRO A 42 23.82 20.00 -6.08
CA PRO A 42 25.04 19.91 -5.29
C PRO A 42 25.84 18.64 -5.62
N ASN A 43 27.17 18.72 -5.47
CA ASN A 43 28.05 17.54 -5.52
C ASN A 43 28.26 16.92 -4.13
N ASP A 44 27.98 17.66 -3.05
CA ASP A 44 27.96 17.18 -1.67
C ASP A 44 26.80 17.86 -0.94
N PRO A 45 25.83 17.12 -0.37
CA PRO A 45 24.69 17.70 0.33
C PRO A 45 25.06 18.23 1.73
N SER A 46 26.31 18.09 2.19
CA SER A 46 26.69 18.55 3.52
C SER A 46 26.71 20.07 3.63
N ALA A 47 25.67 20.62 4.24
CA ALA A 47 25.79 21.88 4.96
C ALA A 47 26.43 21.58 6.32
N LYS A 48 27.59 22.19 6.63
CA LYS A 48 28.04 22.31 8.03
C LYS A 48 27.08 23.28 8.72
N ALA A 49 26.06 22.75 9.38
CA ALA A 49 25.03 23.58 10.01
C ALA A 49 25.55 24.20 11.31
N ARG A 50 26.11 25.41 11.24
CA ARG A 50 26.15 26.33 12.39
C ARG A 50 25.90 27.76 11.89
N ASN A 51 24.83 28.39 12.38
CA ASN A 51 24.50 29.81 12.21
C ASN A 51 24.41 30.37 10.76
N PHE A 52 23.89 29.59 9.80
CA PHE A 52 23.50 30.17 8.51
C PHE A 52 22.08 30.73 8.59
N PRO A 53 21.84 32.01 8.22
CA PRO A 53 20.54 32.64 8.31
C PRO A 53 19.65 32.16 7.16
N VAL A 54 18.99 31.03 7.38
CA VAL A 54 18.06 30.40 6.45
C VAL A 54 16.69 30.23 7.11
N LEU A 55 15.64 30.41 6.32
CA LEU A 55 14.26 30.30 6.74
C LEU A 55 13.52 29.34 5.81
N SER A 56 12.76 28.40 6.38
CA SER A 56 11.82 27.60 5.59
C SER A 56 10.63 28.45 5.15
N ILE A 57 10.33 28.42 3.87
CA ILE A 57 9.25 29.17 3.22
C ILE A 57 8.13 28.25 2.69
N GLY A 58 8.29 26.93 2.80
CA GLY A 58 7.29 25.93 2.45
C GLY A 58 7.84 24.50 2.46
N SER A 59 6.96 23.51 2.32
CA SER A 59 7.27 22.08 2.26
C SER A 59 7.14 21.54 0.84
N LEU A 60 8.02 20.61 0.46
CA LEU A 60 7.99 19.87 -0.81
C LEU A 60 7.51 18.43 -0.60
N LEU A 61 8.14 17.71 0.32
CA LEU A 61 7.73 16.35 0.74
C LEU A 61 7.46 16.35 2.24
N ASP A 62 6.30 15.82 2.63
CA ASP A 62 5.87 15.71 4.02
C ASP A 62 6.20 14.32 4.57
N GLU A 63 7.06 14.29 5.60
CA GLU A 63 7.37 13.12 6.44
C GLU A 63 7.74 11.81 5.71
N PRO A 64 8.62 11.83 4.67
CA PRO A 64 9.04 10.60 4.01
C PRO A 64 9.74 9.68 5.02
N PHE A 65 9.36 8.40 5.00
CA PHE A 65 9.88 7.42 5.95
C PHE A 65 11.39 7.33 5.84
N THR A 66 12.07 7.49 6.97
CA THR A 66 13.54 7.54 7.04
C THR A 66 14.04 6.60 8.12
N GLY A 67 15.07 5.84 7.79
CA GLY A 67 15.60 4.86 8.70
C GLY A 67 16.93 4.28 8.26
N VAL A 68 17.45 3.36 9.08
CA VAL A 68 18.62 2.55 8.74
C VAL A 68 18.15 1.41 7.85
N ILE A 69 18.42 1.54 6.55
CA ILE A 69 18.06 0.57 5.51
C ILE A 69 19.13 -0.52 5.46
N TYR A 70 18.70 -1.78 5.41
CA TYR A 70 19.58 -2.95 5.39
C TYR A 70 18.99 -4.05 4.51
N LEU A 71 19.85 -5.00 4.10
CA LEU A 71 19.43 -6.21 3.41
C LEU A 71 19.28 -7.36 4.42
N LYS A 72 18.31 -8.26 4.24
CA LYS A 72 18.05 -9.43 5.10
C LYS A 72 19.33 -10.21 5.45
N ASP A 73 20.18 -10.47 4.46
CA ASP A 73 21.43 -11.23 4.62
C ASP A 73 22.53 -10.52 5.43
N SER A 74 22.36 -9.23 5.76
CA SER A 74 23.31 -8.51 6.63
C SER A 74 23.30 -9.05 8.06
N GLY A 75 22.27 -9.81 8.46
CA GLY A 75 22.05 -10.26 9.84
C GLY A 75 21.54 -9.16 10.77
N ILE A 76 21.20 -7.99 10.23
CA ILE A 76 20.47 -6.94 10.94
C ILE A 76 18.98 -7.33 10.98
N THR A 77 18.29 -6.98 12.07
CA THR A 77 16.86 -7.26 12.27
C THR A 77 16.14 -6.01 12.77
N SER A 78 14.84 -6.12 13.07
CA SER A 78 14.08 -5.06 13.76
C SER A 78 14.59 -4.73 15.17
N ASN A 79 15.45 -5.56 15.76
CA ASN A 79 16.12 -5.25 17.01
C ASN A 79 17.36 -4.37 16.76
N PHE A 80 17.31 -3.12 17.24
CA PHE A 80 18.39 -2.13 17.11
C PHE A 80 19.77 -2.65 17.56
N THR A 81 19.82 -3.53 18.56
CA THR A 81 21.09 -4.08 19.07
C THR A 81 21.86 -4.93 18.05
N THR A 82 21.20 -5.37 16.98
CA THR A 82 21.85 -6.07 15.86
C THR A 82 22.76 -5.19 15.00
N LEU A 83 22.74 -3.87 15.21
CA LEU A 83 23.71 -2.94 14.62
C LEU A 83 25.10 -3.05 15.25
N LYS A 84 25.26 -3.79 16.35
CA LYS A 84 26.55 -3.99 17.00
C LYS A 84 27.55 -4.67 16.06
N GLY A 85 28.73 -4.06 15.93
CA GLY A 85 29.82 -4.47 15.05
C GLY A 85 29.61 -4.10 13.57
N LYS A 86 28.48 -3.50 13.21
CA LYS A 86 28.12 -3.18 11.81
C LYS A 86 28.69 -1.84 11.37
N ARG A 87 28.92 -1.71 10.06
CA ARG A 87 29.26 -0.47 9.36
C ARG A 87 27.98 0.22 8.93
N ILE A 88 27.67 1.36 9.53
CA ILE A 88 26.43 2.09 9.29
C ILE A 88 26.73 3.36 8.49
N GLY A 89 26.23 3.39 7.26
CA GLY A 89 26.34 4.51 6.34
C GLY A 89 25.50 5.71 6.76
N TYR A 90 26.02 6.91 6.59
CA TYR A 90 25.28 8.16 6.74
C TYR A 90 25.69 9.17 5.67
N VAL A 91 24.79 10.13 5.37
CA VAL A 91 24.99 11.10 4.29
C VAL A 91 25.97 12.21 4.70
N GLY A 92 25.55 13.08 5.61
CA GLY A 92 26.24 14.33 5.97
C GLY A 92 26.88 14.24 7.34
N GLU A 93 26.26 14.87 8.34
CA GLU A 93 26.71 14.90 9.75
C GLU A 93 25.60 14.43 10.69
N PHE A 94 24.40 14.98 10.53
CA PHE A 94 23.24 14.71 11.41
C PHE A 94 22.86 13.24 11.55
N GLY A 95 22.93 12.47 10.46
CA GLY A 95 22.60 11.04 10.51
C GLY A 95 23.47 10.28 11.51
N LYS A 96 24.77 10.62 11.62
CA LYS A 96 25.63 10.02 12.63
C LYS A 96 25.19 10.39 14.05
N ILE A 97 24.89 11.67 14.28
CA ILE A 97 24.47 12.19 15.59
C ILE A 97 23.18 11.49 16.06
N GLN A 98 22.23 11.26 15.15
CA GLN A 98 20.99 10.54 15.45
C GLN A 98 21.26 9.10 15.91
N ILE A 99 22.08 8.34 15.18
CA ILE A 99 22.39 6.95 15.56
C ILE A 99 23.22 6.90 16.85
N ASP A 100 24.20 7.80 17.01
CA ASP A 100 24.98 7.92 18.25
C ASP A 100 24.06 8.10 19.46
N GLU A 101 23.07 9.00 19.37
CA GLU A 101 22.12 9.26 20.46
C GLU A 101 21.22 8.04 20.74
N LEU A 102 20.70 7.40 19.69
CA LEU A 102 19.88 6.20 19.80
C LEU A 102 20.62 5.06 20.52
N THR A 103 21.94 4.93 20.37
CA THR A 103 22.69 3.87 21.06
C THR A 103 22.44 3.85 22.57
N SER A 104 22.34 5.04 23.20
CA SER A 104 22.13 5.16 24.64
C SER A 104 20.77 4.63 25.11
N HIS A 105 19.73 4.69 24.26
CA HIS A 105 18.37 4.22 24.58
C HIS A 105 18.23 2.70 24.45
N TYR A 106 19.13 2.06 23.72
CA TYR A 106 19.11 0.62 23.43
C TYR A 106 20.26 -0.14 24.11
N GLY A 107 20.88 0.42 25.14
CA GLY A 107 21.95 -0.25 25.90
C GLY A 107 23.24 -0.46 25.10
N MET A 108 23.47 0.37 24.08
CA MET A 108 24.66 0.40 23.25
C MET A 108 25.48 1.67 23.50
N SER A 109 26.67 1.71 22.93
CA SER A 109 27.55 2.87 22.87
C SER A 109 27.82 3.27 21.41
N PRO A 110 28.14 4.55 21.11
CA PRO A 110 28.58 4.94 19.77
C PRO A 110 29.81 4.17 19.24
N SER A 111 30.61 3.55 20.12
CA SER A 111 31.72 2.68 19.73
C SER A 111 31.30 1.24 19.37
N ASP A 112 30.05 0.85 19.64
CA ASP A 112 29.54 -0.49 19.32
C ASP A 112 29.27 -0.68 17.82
N TYR A 113 29.28 0.38 17.00
CA TYR A 113 29.15 0.30 15.55
C TYR A 113 30.18 1.21 14.86
N ARG A 114 30.38 1.04 13.55
CA ARG A 114 31.28 1.87 12.76
C ARG A 114 30.49 2.80 11.85
N ALA A 115 30.44 4.09 12.17
CA ALA A 115 29.86 5.10 11.28
C ALA A 115 30.72 5.28 10.01
N VAL A 116 30.09 5.28 8.83
CA VAL A 116 30.75 5.49 7.54
C VAL A 116 30.05 6.61 6.76
N ARG A 117 30.78 7.69 6.43
CA ARG A 117 30.22 8.77 5.62
C ARG A 117 30.17 8.35 4.15
N CYS A 118 28.97 8.27 3.59
CA CYS A 118 28.73 7.81 2.23
C CYS A 118 28.32 8.94 1.27
N GLY A 119 28.04 10.15 1.78
CA GLY A 119 27.49 11.23 0.98
C GLY A 119 26.22 10.77 0.27
N MET A 120 26.15 10.96 -1.04
CA MET A 120 24.99 10.57 -1.84
C MET A 120 24.94 9.09 -2.27
N ASN A 121 25.82 8.23 -1.75
CA ASN A 121 26.02 6.88 -2.28
C ASN A 121 25.67 5.76 -1.28
N VAL A 122 24.73 5.97 -0.36
CA VAL A 122 24.39 4.98 0.68
C VAL A 122 23.96 3.64 0.08
N SER A 123 22.99 3.64 -0.84
CA SER A 123 22.52 2.42 -1.52
C SER A 123 23.67 1.71 -2.26
N LYS A 124 24.46 2.45 -3.04
CA LYS A 124 25.65 1.92 -3.74
C LYS A 124 26.70 1.33 -2.78
N ALA A 125 26.89 1.91 -1.60
CA ALA A 125 27.83 1.41 -0.62
C ALA A 125 27.33 0.09 0.01
N ILE A 126 26.01 -0.05 0.22
CA ILE A 126 25.40 -1.32 0.66
C ILE A 126 25.60 -2.39 -0.42
N THR A 127 25.28 -2.09 -1.68
CA THR A 127 25.36 -3.09 -2.76
C THR A 127 26.78 -3.55 -3.09
N LYS A 128 27.79 -2.73 -2.79
CA LYS A 128 29.21 -3.10 -2.87
C LYS A 128 29.76 -3.80 -1.62
N GLY A 129 28.94 -3.94 -0.57
CA GLY A 129 29.39 -4.47 0.72
C GLY A 129 30.40 -3.57 1.43
N GLU A 130 30.45 -2.26 1.11
CA GLU A 130 31.31 -1.27 1.78
C GLU A 130 30.75 -0.87 3.15
N ILE A 131 29.43 -0.96 3.30
CA ILE A 131 28.68 -0.82 4.56
C ILE A 131 27.65 -1.95 4.68
N ASP A 132 27.19 -2.21 5.90
CA ASP A 132 26.22 -3.30 6.17
C ASP A 132 24.77 -2.78 6.17
N ALA A 133 24.58 -1.50 6.47
CA ALA A 133 23.32 -0.78 6.41
C ALA A 133 23.58 0.73 6.33
N GLY A 134 22.58 1.55 6.07
CA GLY A 134 22.76 3.00 6.10
C GLY A 134 21.47 3.81 6.10
N ILE A 135 21.59 5.07 6.53
CA ILE A 135 20.45 5.98 6.63
C ILE A 135 19.98 6.37 5.23
N GLY A 136 18.69 6.17 4.96
CA GLY A 136 18.07 6.57 3.70
C GLY A 136 16.56 6.72 3.82
N LEU A 137 15.96 7.19 2.73
CA LEU A 137 14.53 7.35 2.54
C LEU A 137 13.92 6.08 1.95
N GLU A 138 12.72 5.74 2.40
CA GLU A 138 11.91 4.64 1.89
C GLU A 138 11.57 4.85 0.41
N ASN A 139 11.19 6.06 0.02
CA ASN A 139 10.78 6.36 -1.34
C ASN A 139 11.95 6.49 -2.32
N VAL A 140 13.21 6.44 -1.86
CA VAL A 140 14.41 6.58 -2.71
C VAL A 140 15.37 5.41 -2.51
N GLN A 141 16.14 5.40 -1.41
CA GLN A 141 17.21 4.42 -1.21
C GLN A 141 16.67 2.99 -1.05
N MET A 142 15.47 2.83 -0.48
CA MET A 142 14.85 1.51 -0.37
C MET A 142 14.46 0.99 -1.76
N VAL A 143 13.82 1.82 -2.59
CA VAL A 143 13.49 1.51 -4.00
C VAL A 143 14.74 1.18 -4.82
N GLU A 144 15.83 1.92 -4.63
CA GLU A 144 17.11 1.64 -5.29
C GLU A 144 17.65 0.23 -4.96
N LEU A 145 17.53 -0.20 -3.70
CA LEU A 145 17.94 -1.53 -3.27
C LEU A 145 16.96 -2.61 -3.71
N GLU A 146 15.64 -2.35 -3.66
CA GLU A 146 14.60 -3.26 -4.13
C GLU A 146 14.82 -3.60 -5.62
N GLU A 147 15.06 -2.59 -6.44
CA GLU A 147 15.36 -2.77 -7.86
C GLU A 147 16.72 -3.45 -8.10
N TRP A 148 17.72 -3.16 -7.28
CA TRP A 148 19.01 -3.85 -7.35
C TRP A 148 18.90 -5.34 -7.02
N LEU A 149 18.05 -5.71 -6.04
CA LEU A 149 17.76 -7.11 -5.72
C LEU A 149 16.97 -7.80 -6.82
N SER A 150 15.92 -7.15 -7.33
CA SER A 150 15.10 -7.65 -8.44
C SER A 150 15.96 -8.03 -9.65
N ARG A 151 16.94 -7.19 -10.02
CA ARG A 151 17.89 -7.45 -11.12
C ARG A 151 18.82 -8.65 -10.88
N GLN A 152 18.97 -9.10 -9.64
CA GLN A 152 19.72 -10.30 -9.27
C GLN A 152 18.82 -11.54 -9.11
N GLY A 153 17.52 -11.43 -9.38
CA GLY A 153 16.56 -12.50 -9.11
C GLY A 153 16.32 -12.71 -7.61
N ARG A 154 16.55 -11.68 -6.79
CA ARG A 154 16.33 -11.71 -5.34
C ARG A 154 15.02 -10.99 -4.97
N PRO A 155 14.32 -11.43 -3.90
CA PRO A 155 13.08 -10.80 -3.45
C PRO A 155 13.29 -9.33 -3.08
N LYS A 156 12.42 -8.44 -3.57
CA LYS A 156 12.42 -7.02 -3.12
C LYS A 156 12.19 -6.88 -1.62
N THR A 157 11.46 -7.83 -1.04
CA THR A 157 11.15 -7.94 0.39
C THR A 157 12.38 -8.11 1.27
N ASP A 158 13.54 -8.48 0.72
CA ASP A 158 14.81 -8.54 1.45
C ASP A 158 15.37 -7.16 1.80
N VAL A 159 14.79 -6.05 1.32
CA VAL A 159 15.14 -4.71 1.79
C VAL A 159 14.28 -4.34 3.00
N HIS A 160 14.93 -4.04 4.11
CA HIS A 160 14.27 -3.70 5.36
C HIS A 160 14.75 -2.34 5.87
N MET A 161 13.99 -1.74 6.78
CA MET A 161 14.34 -0.48 7.41
C MET A 161 14.06 -0.53 8.92
N LEU A 162 15.02 -0.06 9.72
CA LEU A 162 14.79 0.37 11.09
C LEU A 162 14.39 1.85 11.07
N ARG A 163 13.11 2.15 11.26
CA ARG A 163 12.55 3.51 11.23
C ARG A 163 13.09 4.36 12.38
N ILE A 164 13.75 5.48 12.06
CA ILE A 164 14.38 6.32 13.09
C ILE A 164 13.34 7.01 13.99
N ASP A 165 12.19 7.40 13.46
CA ASP A 165 11.12 8.00 14.25
C ASP A 165 10.47 7.04 15.24
N GLU A 166 10.38 5.74 14.90
CA GLU A 166 9.97 4.69 15.83
C GLU A 166 11.03 4.50 16.92
N LEU A 167 12.31 4.39 16.52
CA LEU A 167 13.43 4.24 17.45
C LEU A 167 13.60 5.43 18.40
N ALA A 168 13.34 6.64 17.92
CA ALA A 168 13.47 7.87 18.69
C ALA A 168 12.18 8.27 19.42
N GLU A 169 11.11 7.48 19.29
CA GLU A 169 9.77 7.71 19.88
C GLU A 169 9.16 9.07 19.49
N LEU A 170 9.32 9.49 18.24
CA LEU A 170 8.84 10.78 17.73
C LEU A 170 7.39 10.72 17.20
N GLY A 171 6.92 9.51 16.93
CA GLY A 171 5.58 9.19 16.41
C GLY A 171 5.42 9.35 14.90
N CYS A 172 6.25 10.15 14.23
CA CYS A 172 6.28 10.31 12.78
C CYS A 172 7.67 10.78 12.30
N CYS A 173 7.94 10.62 11.00
CA CYS A 173 9.16 11.10 10.33
C CYS A 173 9.21 12.62 10.09
N CYS A 174 8.70 13.42 11.02
CA CYS A 174 8.61 14.88 10.90
C CYS A 174 9.96 15.60 10.65
N PHE A 175 11.07 15.06 11.15
CA PHE A 175 12.41 15.61 10.91
C PHE A 175 12.95 15.34 9.49
N CYS A 176 12.21 14.59 8.68
CA CYS A 176 12.63 14.13 7.35
C CYS A 176 11.98 14.91 6.21
N SER A 177 11.02 15.80 6.53
CA SER A 177 10.34 16.61 5.52
C SER A 177 11.35 17.42 4.70
N ILE A 178 11.18 17.42 3.38
CA ILE A 178 12.03 18.17 2.46
C ILE A 178 11.38 19.53 2.25
N LEU A 179 12.14 20.60 2.50
CA LEU A 179 11.62 21.96 2.60
C LEU A 179 12.19 22.87 1.50
N TYR A 180 11.39 23.85 1.09
CA TYR A 180 11.88 25.03 0.39
C TYR A 180 12.45 26.01 1.41
N ILE A 181 13.75 26.31 1.30
CA ILE A 181 14.43 27.26 2.19
C ILE A 181 14.99 28.44 1.38
N GLY A 182 15.06 29.61 2.02
CA GLY A 182 15.72 30.78 1.47
C GLY A 182 16.63 31.44 2.49
N ASN A 183 17.65 32.15 2.01
CA ASN A 183 18.45 33.02 2.86
C ASN A 183 17.61 34.18 3.38
N GLU A 184 17.72 34.51 4.67
CA GLU A 184 16.88 35.52 5.31
C GLU A 184 17.01 36.90 4.66
N ASN A 185 18.22 37.35 4.32
CA ASN A 185 18.42 38.63 3.65
C ASN A 185 17.75 38.65 2.28
N PHE A 186 17.91 37.57 1.49
CA PHE A 186 17.23 37.45 0.20
C PHE A 186 15.71 37.53 0.35
N ILE A 187 15.14 36.82 1.33
CA ILE A 187 13.70 36.80 1.59
C ILE A 187 13.20 38.20 1.98
N GLN A 188 13.91 38.89 2.88
CA GLN A 188 13.56 40.24 3.33
C GLN A 188 13.65 41.27 2.20
N GLU A 189 14.67 41.17 1.35
CA GLU A 189 14.89 42.11 0.23
C GLU A 189 14.00 41.80 -0.99
N ASN A 190 13.53 40.56 -1.15
CA ASN A 190 12.81 40.11 -2.34
C ASN A 190 11.51 39.33 -2.02
N PRO A 191 10.61 39.81 -1.15
CA PRO A 191 9.42 39.07 -0.72
C PRO A 191 8.49 38.70 -1.89
N GLU A 192 8.35 39.58 -2.88
CA GLU A 192 7.51 39.31 -4.06
C GLU A 192 8.11 38.24 -4.98
N LYS A 193 9.44 38.12 -5.05
CA LYS A 193 10.08 37.01 -5.78
C LYS A 193 9.88 35.68 -5.06
N VAL A 194 9.86 35.68 -3.73
CA VAL A 194 9.58 34.48 -2.92
C VAL A 194 8.15 34.00 -3.16
N LYS A 195 7.17 34.91 -3.12
CA LYS A 195 5.76 34.58 -3.45
C LYS A 195 5.60 34.08 -4.88
N ALA A 196 6.20 34.79 -5.85
CA ALA A 196 6.22 34.39 -7.26
C ALA A 196 6.79 32.97 -7.45
N PHE A 197 7.90 32.66 -6.78
CA PHE A 197 8.48 31.32 -6.77
C PHE A 197 7.51 30.29 -6.20
N LEU A 198 6.92 30.56 -5.03
CA LEU A 198 5.98 29.65 -4.35
C LEU A 198 4.70 29.41 -5.16
N ARG A 199 4.14 30.43 -5.82
CA ARG A 199 3.00 30.28 -6.74
C ARG A 199 3.35 29.38 -7.93
N ALA A 200 4.53 29.56 -8.54
CA ALA A 200 4.96 28.73 -9.65
C ALA A 200 5.14 27.25 -9.25
N VAL A 201 5.81 26.97 -8.12
CA VAL A 201 5.97 25.59 -7.64
C VAL A 201 4.66 24.99 -7.14
N LYS A 202 3.77 25.78 -6.53
CA LYS A 202 2.42 25.33 -6.15
C LYS A 202 1.64 24.88 -7.38
N LYS A 203 1.65 25.67 -8.46
CA LYS A 203 0.98 25.33 -9.71
C LYS A 203 1.54 24.06 -10.35
N ALA A 204 2.85 23.85 -10.27
CA ALA A 204 3.48 22.60 -10.72
C ALA A 204 3.13 21.42 -9.81
N THR A 205 3.06 21.64 -8.50
CA THR A 205 2.64 20.61 -7.53
C THR A 205 1.20 20.17 -7.77
N ASP A 206 0.29 21.11 -8.03
CA ASP A 206 -1.10 20.82 -8.40
C ASP A 206 -1.18 19.98 -9.68
N PHE A 207 -0.34 20.29 -10.67
CA PHE A 207 -0.25 19.50 -11.89
C PHE A 207 0.27 18.09 -11.63
N VAL A 208 1.31 17.93 -10.81
CA VAL A 208 1.82 16.61 -10.39
C VAL A 208 0.72 15.79 -9.72
N LEU A 209 -0.03 16.40 -8.79
CA LEU A 209 -1.07 15.71 -8.02
C LEU A 209 -2.32 15.39 -8.85
N ALA A 210 -2.67 16.24 -9.82
CA ALA A 210 -3.87 16.07 -10.65
C ALA A 210 -3.64 15.16 -11.87
N GLU A 211 -2.46 15.21 -12.48
CA GLU A 211 -2.12 14.48 -13.71
C GLU A 211 -0.75 13.76 -13.56
N PRO A 212 -0.58 12.81 -12.62
CA PRO A 212 0.73 12.24 -12.28
C PRO A 212 1.46 11.56 -13.45
N GLU A 213 0.74 10.83 -14.30
CA GLU A 213 1.32 10.17 -15.48
C GLU A 213 1.95 11.18 -16.45
N LYS A 214 1.18 12.20 -16.80
CA LYS A 214 1.61 13.24 -17.72
C LYS A 214 2.70 14.12 -17.10
N ALA A 215 2.61 14.40 -15.80
CA ALA A 215 3.64 15.13 -15.07
C ALA A 215 4.97 14.35 -15.09
N TRP A 216 4.92 13.02 -14.94
CA TRP A 216 6.10 12.17 -15.09
C TRP A 216 6.68 12.23 -16.50
N GLU A 217 5.86 12.05 -17.54
CA GLU A 217 6.28 12.11 -18.94
C GLU A 217 6.99 13.45 -19.26
N GLU A 218 6.36 14.58 -18.89
CA GLU A 218 6.94 15.90 -19.12
C GLU A 218 8.22 16.14 -18.30
N TYR A 219 8.31 15.59 -17.08
CA TYR A 219 9.52 15.71 -16.28
C TYR A 219 10.66 14.87 -16.87
N ALA A 220 10.37 13.64 -17.28
CA ALA A 220 11.33 12.74 -17.92
C ALA A 220 11.84 13.30 -19.25
N ASP A 221 10.98 13.94 -20.04
CA ASP A 221 11.36 14.65 -21.27
C ASP A 221 12.28 15.85 -20.96
N PHE A 222 11.90 16.70 -20.00
CA PHE A 222 12.71 17.88 -19.63
C PHE A 222 14.06 17.52 -18.99
N LYS A 223 14.10 16.41 -18.24
CA LYS A 223 15.30 15.93 -17.55
C LYS A 223 15.52 14.45 -17.87
N PRO A 224 16.16 14.12 -19.02
CA PRO A 224 16.30 12.74 -19.51
C PRO A 224 16.94 11.75 -18.53
N ALA A 225 17.75 12.22 -17.56
CA ALA A 225 18.27 11.37 -16.49
C ALA A 225 17.17 10.75 -15.61
N MET A 226 15.96 11.32 -15.59
CA MET A 226 14.79 10.79 -14.90
C MET A 226 14.11 9.67 -15.69
N ALA A 227 14.33 9.57 -17.01
CA ALA A 227 13.66 8.61 -17.89
C ALA A 227 14.17 7.16 -17.73
N THR A 228 14.15 6.64 -16.51
CA THR A 228 14.52 5.25 -16.19
C THR A 228 13.40 4.61 -15.38
N GLU A 229 13.26 3.30 -15.51
CA GLU A 229 12.30 2.51 -14.73
C GLU A 229 12.47 2.69 -13.22
N LEU A 230 13.72 2.73 -12.75
CA LEU A 230 14.02 2.99 -11.34
C LEU A 230 13.50 4.35 -10.88
N ASN A 231 13.76 5.40 -11.64
CA ASN A 231 13.29 6.75 -11.28
C ASN A 231 11.76 6.86 -11.40
N ARG A 232 11.13 6.09 -12.29
CA ARG A 232 9.67 5.99 -12.36
C ARG A 232 9.09 5.38 -11.08
N GLN A 233 9.66 4.29 -10.58
CA GLN A 233 9.21 3.69 -9.31
C GLN A 233 9.46 4.61 -8.12
N ILE A 234 10.59 5.33 -8.08
CA ILE A 234 10.86 6.35 -7.05
C ILE A 234 9.82 7.49 -7.14
N PHE A 235 9.39 7.91 -8.34
CA PHE A 235 8.32 8.89 -8.50
C PHE A 235 7.00 8.39 -7.90
N GLU A 236 6.59 7.17 -8.24
CA GLU A 236 5.36 6.55 -7.73
C GLU A 236 5.38 6.45 -6.20
N ARG A 237 6.50 6.00 -5.62
CA ARG A 237 6.68 5.94 -4.15
C ARG A 237 6.68 7.32 -3.51
N SER A 238 7.26 8.31 -4.18
CA SER A 238 7.28 9.70 -3.70
C SER A 238 5.92 10.39 -3.79
N PHE A 239 5.01 9.93 -4.65
CA PHE A 239 3.74 10.60 -4.93
C PHE A 239 2.91 10.83 -3.68
N ALA A 240 2.86 9.84 -2.78
CA ALA A 240 2.09 9.88 -1.56
C ALA A 240 2.62 10.90 -0.53
N TYR A 241 3.85 11.37 -0.69
CA TYR A 241 4.53 12.28 0.22
C TYR A 241 4.54 13.74 -0.25
N PHE A 242 4.07 14.06 -1.47
CA PHE A 242 4.03 15.45 -1.93
C PHE A 242 3.16 16.32 -1.02
N SER A 243 3.74 17.43 -0.54
CA SER A 243 2.99 18.41 0.23
C SER A 243 1.96 19.08 -0.67
N ARG A 244 0.68 18.97 -0.33
CA ARG A 244 -0.42 19.44 -1.18
C ARG A 244 -0.54 20.97 -1.20
N ASP A 245 -0.35 21.59 -0.05
CA ASP A 245 -0.49 23.03 0.16
C ASP A 245 0.85 23.70 0.51
N LEU A 246 1.96 22.95 0.50
CA LEU A 246 3.33 23.39 0.77
C LEU A 246 3.48 24.01 2.16
N LYS A 247 2.55 23.75 3.08
CA LYS A 247 2.53 24.35 4.41
C LYS A 247 3.64 23.77 5.28
N ASN A 248 4.33 24.65 6.00
CA ASN A 248 5.08 24.23 7.17
C ASN A 248 4.11 23.85 8.30
N VAL A 249 4.16 22.61 8.76
CA VAL A 249 3.30 22.08 9.83
C VAL A 249 3.87 22.48 11.19
N GLN A 250 3.14 23.28 11.97
CA GLN A 250 3.64 23.86 13.22
C GLN A 250 4.01 22.78 14.24
N ARG A 251 3.11 21.81 14.45
CA ARG A 251 3.34 20.66 15.32
C ARG A 251 4.68 19.96 15.04
N ASP A 252 5.01 19.80 13.78
CA ASP A 252 6.22 19.08 13.36
C ASP A 252 7.46 19.92 13.63
N TRP A 253 7.43 21.21 13.32
CA TRP A 253 8.49 22.14 13.69
C TRP A 253 8.76 22.17 15.20
N GLU A 254 7.72 22.15 16.03
CA GLU A 254 7.84 22.09 17.49
C GLU A 254 8.49 20.77 17.95
N LYS A 255 8.08 19.63 17.38
CA LYS A 255 8.66 18.31 17.67
C LYS A 255 10.12 18.23 17.24
N VAL A 256 10.43 18.61 16.00
CA VAL A 256 11.78 18.57 15.44
C VAL A 256 12.71 19.51 16.20
N THR A 257 12.23 20.68 16.63
CA THR A 257 13.00 21.60 17.47
C THR A 257 13.33 20.98 18.82
N LYS A 258 12.38 20.32 19.49
CA LYS A 258 12.63 19.59 20.74
C LYS A 258 13.62 18.45 20.52
N TYR A 259 13.48 17.71 19.42
CA TYR A 259 14.41 16.64 19.08
C TYR A 259 15.82 17.15 18.79
N GLY A 260 15.98 18.23 18.03
CA GLY A 260 17.28 18.86 17.78
C GLY A 260 17.96 19.36 19.07
N LYS A 261 17.18 19.85 20.05
CA LYS A 261 17.68 20.18 21.39
C LYS A 261 18.12 18.93 22.16
N ARG A 262 17.36 17.84 22.10
CA ARG A 262 17.73 16.52 22.67
C ARG A 262 19.03 15.99 22.08
N LEU A 263 19.22 16.12 20.77
CA LEU A 263 20.45 15.73 20.06
C LEU A 263 21.65 16.66 20.35
N GLY A 264 21.45 17.79 21.02
CA GLY A 264 22.50 18.78 21.28
C GLY A 264 22.96 19.55 20.04
N VAL A 265 22.18 19.54 18.96
CA VAL A 265 22.49 20.27 17.70
C VAL A 265 21.80 21.63 17.61
N LEU A 266 20.85 21.91 18.50
CA LEU A 266 20.18 23.20 18.63
C LEU A 266 20.39 23.76 20.03
N ASP A 267 20.64 25.07 20.10
CA ASP A 267 20.72 25.78 21.38
C ASP A 267 19.37 25.73 22.13
N PRO A 268 19.38 25.75 23.48
CA PRO A 268 18.14 25.74 24.27
C PRO A 268 17.16 26.88 23.90
N GLY A 269 17.70 28.03 23.52
CA GLY A 269 16.93 29.21 23.10
C GLY A 269 16.47 29.21 21.64
N PHE A 270 16.87 28.21 20.83
CA PHE A 270 16.52 28.15 19.41
C PHE A 270 14.99 28.13 19.22
N GLN A 271 14.54 28.97 18.28
CA GLN A 271 13.16 29.05 17.82
C GLN A 271 13.05 28.44 16.42
N PRO A 272 11.96 27.73 16.10
CA PRO A 272 11.73 27.21 14.76
C PRO A 272 11.85 28.30 13.69
N ASN A 273 12.70 28.08 12.68
CA ASN A 273 12.98 29.03 11.61
C ASN A 273 12.15 28.72 10.35
N TYR A 274 10.83 28.92 10.44
CA TYR A 274 9.91 28.77 9.32
C TYR A 274 8.90 29.91 9.23
N THR A 275 8.28 30.07 8.05
CA THR A 275 7.12 30.94 7.87
C THR A 275 6.20 30.41 6.78
N ASN A 276 4.89 30.62 6.95
CA ASN A 276 3.87 30.36 5.92
C ASN A 276 3.33 31.66 5.28
N GLN A 277 3.89 32.83 5.63
CA GLN A 277 3.37 34.13 5.21
C GLN A 277 3.43 34.40 3.70
N PHE A 278 4.18 33.57 2.96
CA PHE A 278 4.35 33.68 1.52
C PHE A 278 3.45 32.70 0.74
N LEU A 279 2.65 31.88 1.43
CA LEU A 279 1.66 30.99 0.83
C LEU A 279 0.33 31.74 0.72
N GLU A 280 -0.12 31.98 -0.51
CA GLU A 280 -1.28 32.87 -0.81
C GLU A 280 -2.58 32.10 -1.13
N TRP A 281 -2.65 30.83 -0.74
CA TRP A 281 -3.81 29.97 -0.93
C TRP A 281 -4.34 29.46 0.41
N VAL A 282 -5.53 28.84 0.37
CA VAL A 282 -6.12 28.20 1.56
C VAL A 282 -5.25 27.01 1.94
N LEU A 283 -4.78 27.01 3.19
CA LEU A 283 -4.00 25.92 3.75
C LEU A 283 -4.91 24.89 4.40
N ASP A 284 -4.53 23.63 4.32
CA ASP A 284 -5.25 22.53 4.93
C ASP A 284 -5.20 22.62 6.46
N ALA A 285 -6.27 22.15 7.09
CA ALA A 285 -6.32 22.01 8.54
C ALA A 285 -5.24 21.02 9.01
N GLU A 286 -4.68 21.25 10.19
CA GLU A 286 -3.75 20.27 10.75
C GLU A 286 -4.44 18.93 10.99
N SER A 287 -3.72 17.84 10.73
CA SER A 287 -4.21 16.49 11.02
C SER A 287 -4.53 16.34 12.50
N LYS A 288 -5.72 15.78 12.77
CA LYS A 288 -6.18 15.45 14.13
C LYS A 288 -5.65 14.11 14.63
N ASP A 289 -5.17 13.23 13.74
CA ASP A 289 -4.60 11.92 14.07
C ASP A 289 -3.37 11.59 13.18
N PRO A 290 -2.21 12.20 13.48
CA PRO A 290 -1.02 12.06 12.63
C PRO A 290 -0.42 10.65 12.67
N LEU A 291 -0.59 9.96 13.80
CA LEU A 291 -0.16 8.56 13.93
C LEU A 291 -1.06 7.64 13.09
N GLY A 292 -2.37 7.91 13.07
CA GLY A 292 -3.31 7.26 12.16
C GLY A 292 -2.95 7.47 10.69
N ASP A 293 -2.57 8.69 10.30
CA ASP A 293 -2.13 9.01 8.94
C ASP A 293 -0.84 8.25 8.55
N GLN A 294 0.14 8.16 9.47
CA GLN A 294 1.37 7.37 9.25
C GLN A 294 1.07 5.88 9.11
N LYS A 295 0.16 5.33 9.91
CA LYS A 295 -0.30 3.93 9.77
C LYS A 295 -1.04 3.72 8.45
N LYS A 296 -1.87 4.67 8.03
CA LYS A 296 -2.56 4.64 6.74
C LYS A 296 -1.56 4.71 5.59
N MET A 297 -0.52 5.51 5.69
CA MET A 297 0.56 5.56 4.69
C MET A 297 1.27 4.21 4.59
N ALA A 298 1.67 3.63 5.72
CA ALA A 298 2.28 2.30 5.76
C ALA A 298 1.34 1.20 5.22
N LEU A 299 0.03 1.33 5.40
CA LEU A 299 -0.97 0.45 4.81
C LEU A 299 -1.17 0.70 3.31
N LEU A 300 -1.26 1.94 2.84
CA LEU A 300 -1.36 2.26 1.41
C LEU A 300 -0.15 1.76 0.62
N GLN A 301 1.02 1.75 1.27
CA GLN A 301 2.23 1.16 0.72
C GLN A 301 2.23 -0.38 0.74
N LYS A 302 1.33 -1.01 1.53
CA LYS A 302 1.14 -2.47 1.62
C LYS A 302 -0.08 -2.99 0.85
N ASP A 303 -1.13 -2.18 0.70
CA ASP A 303 -2.45 -2.59 0.23
C ASP A 303 -2.55 -2.48 -1.30
N PHE A 304 -2.40 -3.60 -1.97
CA PHE A 304 -2.69 -3.80 -3.40
C PHE A 304 -4.14 -4.29 -3.59
N GLY A 305 -4.94 -3.68 -4.47
CA GLY A 305 -6.30 -4.13 -4.82
C GLY A 305 -7.46 -3.40 -4.11
N ILE A 306 -8.59 -4.07 -3.92
CA ILE A 306 -9.84 -3.55 -3.32
C ILE A 306 -10.10 -4.07 -1.88
N GLY A 307 -9.08 -4.65 -1.24
CA GLY A 307 -9.19 -5.28 0.09
C GLY A 307 -9.73 -6.71 0.08
N GLN A 308 -9.70 -7.38 -1.08
CA GLN A 308 -10.06 -8.78 -1.24
C GLN A 308 -9.03 -9.71 -0.59
N SER A 309 -9.48 -10.89 -0.15
CA SER A 309 -8.65 -11.85 0.60
C SER A 309 -8.91 -13.29 0.17
N ALA A 310 -7.85 -14.11 0.16
CA ALA A 310 -7.94 -15.56 -0.01
C ALA A 310 -8.21 -16.26 1.34
N ARG A 311 -8.77 -17.48 1.30
CA ARG A 311 -9.06 -18.28 2.51
C ARG A 311 -8.28 -19.57 2.52
N LEU A 312 -7.44 -19.73 3.52
CA LEU A 312 -6.81 -20.99 3.82
C LEU A 312 -7.77 -21.89 4.60
N ILE A 313 -8.02 -23.08 4.07
CA ILE A 313 -8.83 -24.12 4.67
C ILE A 313 -7.89 -25.24 5.07
N GLN A 314 -7.63 -25.37 6.37
CA GLN A 314 -6.78 -26.43 6.89
C GLN A 314 -7.59 -27.69 7.11
N THR A 315 -7.10 -28.82 6.61
CA THR A 315 -7.77 -30.12 6.77
C THR A 315 -6.76 -31.18 7.19
N PRO A 316 -7.20 -32.31 7.79
CA PRO A 316 -6.31 -33.44 8.09
C PRO A 316 -5.63 -34.07 6.86
N HIS A 317 -6.10 -33.75 5.64
CA HIS A 317 -5.65 -34.35 4.38
C HIS A 317 -4.90 -33.36 3.48
N GLY A 318 -4.53 -32.18 4.01
CA GLY A 318 -3.84 -31.12 3.27
C GLY A 318 -4.61 -29.81 3.31
N ASN A 319 -3.93 -28.72 2.97
CA ASN A 319 -4.53 -27.39 2.99
C ASN A 319 -5.11 -27.04 1.61
N VAL A 320 -6.26 -26.37 1.60
CA VAL A 320 -6.89 -25.85 0.39
C VAL A 320 -6.90 -24.34 0.46
N LEU A 321 -6.60 -23.68 -0.66
CA LEU A 321 -6.82 -22.24 -0.78
C LEU A 321 -8.09 -21.97 -1.59
N TRP A 322 -9.01 -21.23 -1.01
CA TRP A 322 -10.17 -20.66 -1.71
C TRP A 322 -9.85 -19.22 -2.13
N ASP A 323 -9.98 -18.97 -3.44
CA ASP A 323 -9.45 -17.79 -4.12
C ASP A 323 -7.94 -17.61 -3.93
N MET A 324 -7.39 -16.54 -4.49
CA MET A 324 -5.99 -16.16 -4.37
C MET A 324 -5.89 -14.66 -4.54
N VAL A 325 -4.78 -14.04 -4.16
CA VAL A 325 -4.52 -12.62 -4.46
C VAL A 325 -3.48 -12.52 -5.56
N ALA A 326 -3.57 -11.46 -6.37
CA ALA A 326 -2.71 -11.31 -7.54
C ALA A 326 -1.23 -11.24 -7.13
N PHE A 327 -0.94 -10.50 -6.06
CA PHE A 327 0.39 -10.39 -5.49
C PHE A 327 0.70 -11.58 -4.57
N LEU A 328 1.73 -12.36 -4.89
CA LEU A 328 2.25 -13.44 -4.07
C LEU A 328 3.66 -13.07 -3.62
N ASP A 329 3.81 -12.69 -2.35
CA ASP A 329 5.11 -12.45 -1.74
C ASP A 329 5.68 -13.69 -1.06
N GLU A 330 6.98 -13.65 -0.78
CA GLU A 330 7.70 -14.77 -0.18
C GLU A 330 7.26 -15.04 1.26
N ASP A 331 6.92 -14.00 2.05
CA ASP A 331 6.41 -14.18 3.42
C ASP A 331 5.12 -15.02 3.44
N THR A 332 4.25 -14.79 2.45
CA THR A 332 3.03 -15.57 2.23
C THR A 332 3.38 -17.01 1.84
N VAL A 333 4.34 -17.21 0.93
CA VAL A 333 4.82 -18.54 0.54
C VAL A 333 5.39 -19.31 1.73
N GLU A 334 6.35 -18.73 2.45
CA GLU A 334 6.95 -19.33 3.64
C GLU A 334 5.90 -19.63 4.71
N THR A 335 4.88 -18.79 4.85
CA THR A 335 3.77 -19.02 5.78
C THR A 335 2.95 -20.24 5.38
N PHE A 336 2.57 -20.39 4.11
CA PHE A 336 1.89 -21.59 3.64
C PHE A 336 2.77 -22.83 3.75
N GLU A 337 4.06 -22.76 3.41
CA GLU A 337 4.99 -23.88 3.56
C GLU A 337 5.11 -24.34 5.02
N ARG A 338 5.27 -23.40 5.96
CA ARG A 338 5.26 -23.70 7.41
C ARG A 338 3.95 -24.31 7.88
N MET A 339 2.84 -23.96 7.24
CA MET A 339 1.51 -24.53 7.52
C MET A 339 1.27 -25.88 6.85
N GLY A 340 2.24 -26.43 6.11
CA GLY A 340 2.17 -27.73 5.43
C GLY A 340 1.94 -27.66 3.92
N GLY A 341 2.12 -26.49 3.30
CA GLY A 341 1.93 -26.26 1.87
C GLY A 341 0.45 -26.17 1.47
N LEU A 342 0.19 -26.26 0.15
CA LEU A 342 -1.16 -26.30 -0.42
C LEU A 342 -1.33 -27.60 -1.23
N GLU A 343 -2.40 -28.34 -0.98
CA GLU A 343 -2.77 -29.52 -1.75
C GLU A 343 -3.41 -29.11 -3.09
N PHE A 344 -4.26 -28.08 -3.06
CA PHE A 344 -4.79 -27.44 -4.26
C PHE A 344 -5.38 -26.06 -3.97
N ILE A 345 -5.62 -25.31 -5.04
CA ILE A 345 -6.28 -23.99 -5.03
C ILE A 345 -7.57 -24.10 -5.82
N VAL A 346 -8.65 -23.45 -5.35
CA VAL A 346 -9.91 -23.31 -6.09
C VAL A 346 -10.21 -21.84 -6.24
N ILE A 347 -10.37 -21.37 -7.49
CA ILE A 347 -10.62 -19.95 -7.75
C ILE A 347 -12.09 -19.75 -8.11
N SER A 348 -12.76 -18.84 -7.40
CA SER A 348 -14.19 -18.66 -7.48
C SER A 348 -14.67 -18.12 -8.82
N HIS A 349 -13.95 -17.17 -9.43
CA HIS A 349 -14.34 -16.51 -10.68
C HIS A 349 -13.16 -15.70 -11.31
N PRO A 350 -13.29 -15.23 -12.57
CA PRO A 350 -12.21 -14.61 -13.34
C PRO A 350 -11.42 -13.46 -12.73
N HIS A 351 -11.98 -12.68 -11.79
CA HIS A 351 -11.23 -11.58 -11.14
C HIS A 351 -9.98 -12.04 -10.40
N PHE A 352 -9.89 -13.34 -10.10
CA PHE A 352 -8.79 -13.97 -9.37
C PHE A 352 -7.85 -14.81 -10.26
N TYR A 353 -8.07 -14.87 -11.58
CA TYR A 353 -7.29 -15.75 -12.46
C TYR A 353 -5.88 -15.20 -12.76
N THR A 354 -5.63 -13.89 -12.65
CA THR A 354 -4.44 -13.23 -13.22
C THR A 354 -3.09 -13.91 -12.97
N THR A 355 -2.84 -14.40 -11.75
CA THR A 355 -1.55 -15.02 -11.37
C THR A 355 -1.68 -16.52 -11.04
N TRP A 356 -2.74 -17.20 -11.50
CA TRP A 356 -3.00 -18.61 -11.15
C TRP A 356 -1.80 -19.53 -11.44
N ALA A 357 -1.09 -19.26 -12.55
CA ALA A 357 0.08 -20.03 -12.96
C ALA A 357 1.23 -19.87 -11.96
N ASP A 358 1.49 -18.65 -11.46
CA ASP A 358 2.54 -18.40 -10.46
C ASP A 358 2.27 -19.18 -9.17
N TRP A 359 1.02 -19.15 -8.70
CA TRP A 359 0.61 -19.89 -7.52
C TRP A 359 0.74 -21.41 -7.73
N SER A 360 0.32 -21.92 -8.89
CA SER A 360 0.47 -23.35 -9.23
C SER A 360 1.93 -23.80 -9.23
N LEU A 361 2.81 -23.01 -9.85
CA LEU A 361 4.23 -23.30 -9.94
C LEU A 361 4.94 -23.21 -8.58
N THR A 362 4.59 -22.19 -7.79
CA THR A 362 5.21 -21.93 -6.48
C THR A 362 4.89 -23.04 -5.49
N PHE A 363 3.60 -23.39 -5.35
CA PHE A 363 3.17 -24.43 -4.41
C PHE A 363 3.15 -25.83 -5.01
N LYS A 364 3.47 -25.97 -6.30
CA LYS A 364 3.50 -27.23 -7.05
C LYS A 364 2.18 -28.01 -6.96
N CYS A 365 1.07 -27.28 -6.91
CA CYS A 365 -0.27 -27.83 -6.71
C CYS A 365 -1.21 -27.47 -7.88
N PRO A 366 -2.24 -28.29 -8.16
CA PRO A 366 -3.24 -27.94 -9.16
C PRO A 366 -4.10 -26.76 -8.72
N VAL A 367 -4.51 -25.96 -9.71
CA VAL A 367 -5.50 -24.89 -9.56
C VAL A 367 -6.78 -25.31 -10.28
N TYR A 368 -7.89 -25.30 -9.56
CA TYR A 368 -9.22 -25.61 -10.08
C TYR A 368 -9.95 -24.33 -10.45
N THR A 369 -10.41 -24.25 -11.69
CA THR A 369 -11.23 -23.16 -12.23
C THR A 369 -12.44 -23.73 -12.98
N ALA A 370 -13.44 -22.92 -13.29
CA ALA A 370 -14.64 -23.40 -13.96
C ALA A 370 -14.46 -23.45 -15.49
N ALA A 371 -14.89 -24.54 -16.12
CA ALA A 371 -14.85 -24.74 -17.57
C ALA A 371 -15.63 -23.66 -18.36
N PRO A 372 -16.80 -23.17 -17.90
CA PRO A 372 -17.47 -22.05 -18.57
C PRO A 372 -16.65 -20.77 -18.60
N ASP A 373 -15.69 -20.62 -17.69
CA ASP A 373 -14.86 -19.42 -17.56
C ASP A 373 -13.50 -19.53 -18.28
N ARG A 374 -13.31 -20.58 -19.10
CA ARG A 374 -12.03 -20.86 -19.78
C ARG A 374 -11.52 -19.68 -20.59
N GLU A 375 -12.39 -18.89 -21.21
CA GLU A 375 -11.99 -17.77 -22.06
C GLU A 375 -11.26 -16.66 -21.29
N TRP A 376 -11.47 -16.54 -19.97
CA TRP A 376 -10.79 -15.58 -19.12
C TRP A 376 -9.47 -16.11 -18.53
N LEU A 377 -9.13 -17.39 -18.77
CA LEU A 377 -7.90 -17.99 -18.25
C LEU A 377 -6.70 -17.57 -19.11
N ASN A 378 -5.86 -16.70 -18.58
CA ASN A 378 -4.61 -16.27 -19.20
C ASN A 378 -3.44 -17.19 -18.80
N ARG A 379 -2.26 -17.06 -19.43
CA ARG A 379 -1.02 -17.77 -19.03
C ARG A 379 -1.13 -19.30 -19.06
N THR A 380 -1.82 -19.81 -20.06
CA THR A 380 -2.03 -21.25 -20.31
C THR A 380 -0.90 -21.88 -21.13
N ASP A 381 0.16 -21.13 -21.40
CA ASP A 381 1.30 -21.47 -22.23
C ASP A 381 2.46 -22.14 -21.48
N ASP A 382 2.50 -22.07 -20.14
CA ASP A 382 3.48 -22.81 -19.33
C ASP A 382 2.99 -24.24 -19.02
N PRO A 383 3.61 -25.29 -19.58
CA PRO A 383 3.17 -26.67 -19.37
C PRO A 383 3.43 -27.18 -17.95
N SER A 384 4.22 -26.47 -17.14
CA SER A 384 4.54 -26.83 -15.76
C SER A 384 3.47 -26.35 -14.78
N ALA A 385 2.67 -25.34 -15.15
CA ALA A 385 1.54 -24.88 -14.37
C ALA A 385 0.32 -25.77 -14.63
N LYS A 386 -0.35 -26.24 -13.56
CA LYS A 386 -1.43 -27.22 -13.66
C LYS A 386 -2.79 -26.59 -13.35
N ASN A 387 -3.55 -26.29 -14.38
CA ASN A 387 -4.96 -25.93 -14.25
C ASN A 387 -5.89 -27.14 -14.53
N ILE A 388 -6.94 -27.30 -13.71
CA ILE A 388 -7.99 -28.31 -13.91
C ILE A 388 -9.34 -27.61 -14.03
N LEU A 389 -10.02 -27.83 -15.15
CA LEU A 389 -11.34 -27.25 -15.40
C LEU A 389 -12.47 -28.12 -14.84
N LEU A 390 -13.30 -27.51 -14.01
CA LEU A 390 -14.52 -28.09 -13.45
C LEU A 390 -15.68 -27.87 -14.41
N SER A 391 -16.40 -28.92 -14.79
CA SER A 391 -17.51 -28.84 -15.75
C SER A 391 -18.85 -29.27 -15.19
N GLU A 392 -18.84 -30.08 -14.13
CA GLU A 392 -20.08 -30.57 -13.54
C GLU A 392 -20.70 -29.52 -12.65
N PRO A 393 -22.02 -29.56 -12.40
CA PRO A 393 -22.61 -28.61 -11.49
C PRO A 393 -22.14 -28.72 -10.03
N ALA A 394 -21.73 -29.92 -9.62
CA ALA A 394 -21.09 -30.18 -8.33
C ALA A 394 -19.88 -31.08 -8.61
N ASN A 395 -18.70 -30.66 -8.15
CA ASN A 395 -17.44 -31.32 -8.40
C ASN A 395 -16.80 -31.64 -7.04
N PRO A 396 -16.91 -32.89 -6.56
CA PRO A 396 -16.12 -33.35 -5.42
C PRO A 396 -14.62 -33.16 -5.73
N LEU A 397 -13.89 -32.57 -4.79
CA LEU A 397 -12.46 -32.30 -4.92
C LEU A 397 -11.63 -33.43 -4.26
N PRO A 398 -10.30 -33.48 -4.50
CA PRO A 398 -9.46 -34.58 -4.01
C PRO A 398 -9.51 -34.81 -2.49
N ILE A 399 -9.76 -33.77 -1.69
CA ILE A 399 -9.98 -33.90 -0.24
C ILE A 399 -11.46 -34.24 0.02
N PRO A 400 -11.77 -35.40 0.62
CA PRO A 400 -13.15 -35.79 0.92
C PRO A 400 -13.86 -34.75 1.80
N GLY A 401 -15.13 -34.48 1.48
CA GLY A 401 -15.92 -33.48 2.20
C GLY A 401 -15.69 -32.04 1.73
N ILE A 402 -14.93 -31.83 0.65
CA ILE A 402 -14.85 -30.56 -0.07
C ILE A 402 -15.45 -30.71 -1.47
N THR A 403 -16.38 -29.83 -1.83
CA THR A 403 -17.06 -29.85 -3.13
C THR A 403 -17.14 -28.43 -3.71
N ALA A 404 -16.73 -28.26 -4.96
CA ALA A 404 -16.90 -27.00 -5.70
C ALA A 404 -18.16 -27.07 -6.57
N LEU A 405 -19.05 -26.09 -6.42
CA LEU A 405 -20.31 -26.00 -7.16
C LEU A 405 -20.24 -24.89 -8.18
N ILE A 406 -20.58 -25.19 -9.44
CA ILE A 406 -20.77 -24.18 -10.48
C ILE A 406 -22.19 -23.61 -10.34
N CYS A 407 -22.28 -22.48 -9.64
CA CYS A 407 -23.54 -21.76 -9.43
C CYS A 407 -23.84 -20.81 -10.60
N GLY A 408 -22.79 -20.29 -11.24
CA GLY A 408 -22.88 -19.22 -12.22
C GLY A 408 -23.35 -17.92 -11.57
N GLY A 409 -23.97 -17.03 -12.34
CA GLY A 409 -24.42 -15.73 -11.84
C GLY A 409 -23.43 -14.65 -12.25
N HIS A 410 -22.57 -14.19 -11.33
CA HIS A 410 -21.61 -13.10 -11.57
C HIS A 410 -20.71 -13.34 -12.79
N PHE A 411 -20.28 -14.59 -12.99
CA PHE A 411 -19.78 -15.14 -14.25
C PHE A 411 -20.50 -16.47 -14.54
N PRO A 412 -20.53 -16.95 -15.79
CA PRO A 412 -21.14 -18.24 -16.12
C PRO A 412 -20.61 -19.41 -15.28
N GLY A 413 -19.32 -19.40 -14.98
CA GLY A 413 -18.63 -20.43 -14.21
C GLY A 413 -18.46 -20.14 -12.71
N SER A 414 -18.99 -19.03 -12.18
CA SER A 414 -18.75 -18.66 -10.78
C SER A 414 -19.04 -19.80 -9.80
N LEU A 415 -18.05 -20.08 -8.96
CA LEU A 415 -18.05 -21.19 -8.02
C LEU A 415 -18.50 -20.76 -6.62
N VAL A 416 -19.03 -21.72 -5.89
CA VAL A 416 -19.13 -21.74 -4.42
C VAL A 416 -18.42 -23.00 -3.93
N LEU A 417 -17.61 -22.91 -2.88
CA LEU A 417 -16.99 -24.08 -2.27
C LEU A 417 -17.75 -24.48 -1.01
N HIS A 418 -18.08 -25.75 -0.88
CA HIS A 418 -18.66 -26.32 0.33
C HIS A 418 -17.65 -27.22 1.02
N SER A 419 -17.54 -27.07 2.35
CA SER A 419 -16.68 -27.88 3.19
C SER A 419 -17.45 -28.40 4.40
N ILE A 420 -17.40 -29.71 4.62
CA ILE A 420 -17.87 -30.36 5.86
C ILE A 420 -16.72 -30.78 6.77
N VAL A 421 -15.48 -30.50 6.37
CA VAL A 421 -14.26 -30.85 7.14
C VAL A 421 -13.76 -29.72 8.02
N THR A 422 -14.33 -28.52 7.89
CA THR A 422 -14.19 -27.42 8.84
C THR A 422 -14.95 -27.71 10.13
N ASP A 423 -14.57 -27.07 11.24
CA ASP A 423 -15.21 -27.26 12.56
C ASP A 423 -16.73 -27.10 12.54
N ILE A 424 -17.21 -26.22 11.65
CA ILE A 424 -18.62 -26.07 11.30
C ILE A 424 -18.79 -26.23 9.79
N PRO A 425 -19.85 -26.89 9.29
CA PRO A 425 -20.11 -26.97 7.86
C PRO A 425 -20.17 -25.57 7.24
N THR A 426 -19.37 -25.32 6.21
CA THR A 426 -19.06 -23.96 5.74
C THR A 426 -19.24 -23.85 4.23
N LEU A 427 -19.79 -22.72 3.79
CA LEU A 427 -19.72 -22.28 2.39
C LEU A 427 -18.70 -21.16 2.26
N PHE A 428 -17.83 -21.26 1.27
CA PHE A 428 -16.99 -20.16 0.82
C PHE A 428 -17.64 -19.56 -0.42
N VAL A 429 -18.02 -18.30 -0.30
CA VAL A 429 -18.78 -17.54 -1.29
C VAL A 429 -17.96 -16.37 -1.81
N ALA A 430 -18.31 -15.92 -3.00
CA ALA A 430 -17.74 -14.73 -3.63
C ALA A 430 -18.87 -13.92 -4.26
N ASP A 431 -18.63 -13.31 -5.41
CA ASP A 431 -19.51 -12.27 -5.94
C ASP A 431 -20.92 -12.76 -6.33
N THR A 432 -21.07 -14.06 -6.64
CA THR A 432 -22.38 -14.69 -6.89
C THR A 432 -23.32 -14.65 -5.68
N ILE A 433 -22.79 -14.70 -4.45
CA ILE A 433 -23.55 -14.64 -3.20
C ILE A 433 -22.82 -13.70 -2.25
N PHE A 434 -23.24 -12.43 -2.26
CA PHE A 434 -22.54 -11.39 -1.53
C PHE A 434 -23.25 -11.07 -0.20
N SER A 435 -22.58 -11.32 0.92
CA SER A 435 -23.09 -10.95 2.24
C SER A 435 -23.26 -9.43 2.36
N VAL A 436 -24.45 -8.96 2.71
CA VAL A 436 -24.75 -7.52 2.88
C VAL A 436 -24.64 -7.10 4.35
N PRO A 437 -24.55 -5.80 4.69
CA PRO A 437 -24.39 -5.35 6.08
C PRO A 437 -25.44 -5.89 7.07
N SER A 438 -26.69 -6.06 6.61
CA SER A 438 -27.78 -6.65 7.43
C SER A 438 -27.53 -8.10 7.83
N SER A 439 -26.57 -8.80 7.23
CA SER A 439 -26.18 -10.17 7.61
C SER A 439 -25.69 -10.30 9.06
N HIS A 440 -25.20 -9.23 9.67
CA HIS A 440 -24.68 -9.24 11.04
C HIS A 440 -25.75 -8.90 12.09
N ASN A 441 -26.97 -8.55 11.66
CA ASN A 441 -28.09 -8.17 12.51
C ASN A 441 -29.27 -9.17 12.36
N PRO A 442 -29.16 -10.39 12.92
CA PRO A 442 -30.20 -11.41 12.83
C PRO A 442 -31.50 -10.98 13.54
N SER A 443 -31.44 -10.06 14.51
CA SER A 443 -32.58 -9.52 15.24
C SER A 443 -33.54 -8.70 14.37
N GLY A 444 -33.11 -8.26 13.18
CA GLY A 444 -33.96 -7.60 12.18
C GLY A 444 -35.12 -8.49 11.69
N HIS A 445 -35.10 -9.79 11.96
CA HIS A 445 -36.16 -10.74 11.64
C HIS A 445 -37.36 -10.72 12.62
N GLN A 446 -37.32 -9.90 13.69
CA GLN A 446 -38.46 -9.69 14.60
C GLN A 446 -39.53 -8.74 14.03
N PHE A 447 -39.23 -8.02 12.95
CA PHE A 447 -40.19 -7.26 12.15
C PHE A 447 -40.41 -7.99 10.82
N PRO A 448 -41.59 -7.94 10.19
CA PRO A 448 -41.90 -8.79 9.03
C PRO A 448 -40.77 -8.75 8.00
N GLN A 449 -40.21 -9.94 7.70
CA GLN A 449 -39.07 -10.23 6.83
C GLN A 449 -38.86 -9.19 5.71
N ARG A 450 -38.02 -8.18 5.95
CA ARG A 450 -37.76 -7.09 4.98
C ARG A 450 -36.30 -6.91 4.59
N THR A 451 -35.37 -7.61 5.25
CA THR A 451 -33.93 -7.44 5.02
C THR A 451 -33.29 -8.73 4.51
N GLN A 452 -32.42 -8.59 3.51
CA GLN A 452 -31.66 -9.70 2.96
C GLN A 452 -30.41 -9.96 3.81
N THR A 453 -29.97 -11.22 3.88
CA THR A 453 -28.63 -11.58 4.37
C THR A 453 -27.62 -11.59 3.23
N TYR A 454 -28.05 -11.98 2.03
CA TYR A 454 -27.22 -12.07 0.83
C TYR A 454 -27.85 -11.32 -0.34
N ALA A 455 -27.02 -10.64 -1.13
CA ALA A 455 -27.37 -10.09 -2.43
C ALA A 455 -26.85 -11.00 -3.55
N PHE A 456 -27.58 -10.98 -4.68
CA PHE A 456 -27.27 -11.77 -5.87
C PHE A 456 -27.08 -10.80 -7.05
N LEU A 457 -25.82 -10.48 -7.36
CA LEU A 457 -25.48 -9.41 -8.28
C LEU A 457 -24.71 -9.95 -9.50
N TRP A 458 -25.10 -9.48 -10.69
CA TRP A 458 -24.30 -9.65 -11.90
C TRP A 458 -23.05 -8.78 -11.82
N SER A 459 -23.20 -7.55 -11.32
CA SER A 459 -22.09 -6.61 -11.14
C SER A 459 -22.22 -5.92 -9.80
N ILE A 460 -21.32 -6.25 -8.86
CA ILE A 460 -21.30 -5.66 -7.52
C ILE A 460 -20.99 -4.15 -7.58
N PRO A 461 -19.93 -3.68 -8.30
CA PRO A 461 -19.59 -2.26 -8.30
C PRO A 461 -20.71 -1.37 -8.84
N ASN A 462 -21.52 -1.90 -9.76
CA ASN A 462 -22.63 -1.19 -10.38
C ASN A 462 -23.98 -1.51 -9.73
N SER A 463 -24.02 -2.34 -8.68
CA SER A 463 -25.24 -2.80 -8.01
C SER A 463 -26.30 -3.38 -8.97
N ILE A 464 -25.86 -4.12 -10.00
CA ILE A 464 -26.74 -4.73 -10.99
C ILE A 464 -27.18 -6.12 -10.50
N PRO A 465 -28.48 -6.36 -10.27
CA PRO A 465 -28.97 -7.65 -9.77
C PRO A 465 -28.93 -8.75 -10.83
N LEU A 466 -28.85 -10.00 -10.38
CA LEU A 466 -29.07 -11.19 -11.21
C LEU A 466 -30.58 -11.37 -11.51
N PRO A 467 -30.95 -11.94 -12.66
CA PRO A 467 -32.34 -12.26 -12.96
C PRO A 467 -32.87 -13.39 -12.05
N PRO A 468 -34.17 -13.43 -11.72
CA PRO A 468 -34.75 -14.44 -10.83
C PRO A 468 -34.44 -15.90 -11.18
N THR A 469 -34.33 -16.22 -12.47
CA THR A 469 -33.99 -17.56 -12.96
C THR A 469 -32.58 -17.98 -12.53
N ASP A 470 -31.61 -17.05 -12.56
CA ASP A 470 -30.24 -17.31 -12.11
C ASP A 470 -30.18 -17.43 -10.59
N ILE A 471 -30.92 -16.59 -9.86
CA ILE A 471 -31.03 -16.66 -8.40
C ILE A 471 -31.61 -18.03 -7.98
N LEU A 472 -32.66 -18.49 -8.65
CA LEU A 472 -33.26 -19.81 -8.40
C LEU A 472 -32.29 -20.95 -8.70
N ARG A 473 -31.51 -20.85 -9.79
CA ARG A 473 -30.46 -21.82 -10.10
C ARG A 473 -29.44 -21.89 -8.97
N ILE A 474 -28.95 -20.75 -8.49
CA ILE A 474 -27.99 -20.67 -7.38
C ILE A 474 -28.57 -21.36 -6.14
N TRP A 475 -29.81 -21.04 -5.75
CA TRP A 475 -30.49 -21.69 -4.63
C TRP A 475 -30.55 -23.21 -4.79
N ARG A 476 -31.00 -23.71 -5.95
CA ARG A 476 -31.15 -25.15 -6.20
C ARG A 476 -29.84 -25.91 -6.15
N ARG A 477 -28.70 -25.27 -6.48
CA ARG A 477 -27.37 -25.87 -6.32
C ARG A 477 -27.00 -26.04 -4.85
N LEU A 478 -27.39 -25.10 -4.00
CA LEU A 478 -27.01 -25.07 -2.58
C LEU A 478 -28.03 -25.76 -1.66
N LYS A 479 -29.28 -25.91 -2.10
CA LYS A 479 -30.36 -26.55 -1.34
C LYS A 479 -30.00 -27.92 -0.74
N PRO A 480 -29.25 -28.81 -1.41
CA PRO A 480 -28.88 -30.10 -0.83
C PRO A 480 -27.83 -30.02 0.28
N LEU A 481 -27.17 -28.87 0.47
CA LEU A 481 -26.02 -28.71 1.34
C LEU A 481 -26.42 -28.20 2.72
N GLU A 482 -25.73 -28.67 3.75
CA GLU A 482 -25.84 -28.14 5.11
C GLU A 482 -24.65 -27.23 5.40
N PHE A 483 -24.92 -26.03 5.92
CA PHE A 483 -23.90 -25.05 6.28
C PHE A 483 -24.40 -24.13 7.41
N LYS A 484 -23.48 -23.77 8.29
CA LYS A 484 -23.69 -22.87 9.43
C LYS A 484 -22.78 -21.64 9.39
N ALA A 485 -21.88 -21.56 8.41
CA ALA A 485 -21.08 -20.39 8.15
C ALA A 485 -20.94 -20.10 6.66
N THR A 486 -20.80 -18.82 6.33
CA THR A 486 -20.32 -18.34 5.04
C THR A 486 -19.08 -17.48 5.23
N TYR A 487 -18.05 -17.72 4.41
CA TYR A 487 -16.89 -16.84 4.29
C TYR A 487 -16.90 -16.18 2.92
N GLY A 488 -16.96 -14.85 2.89
CA GLY A 488 -16.96 -14.09 1.64
C GLY A 488 -15.57 -13.55 1.24
N VAL A 489 -15.52 -12.81 0.14
CA VAL A 489 -14.28 -12.25 -0.43
C VAL A 489 -13.62 -11.14 0.41
N MET A 490 -14.40 -10.42 1.23
CA MET A 490 -13.95 -9.32 2.09
C MET A 490 -13.85 -9.75 3.57
N ALA A 491 -12.68 -10.20 4.01
CA ALA A 491 -12.47 -10.85 5.31
C ALA A 491 -13.06 -10.18 6.55
N LYS A 492 -13.10 -8.85 6.57
CA LYS A 492 -13.55 -8.09 7.75
C LYS A 492 -15.07 -7.88 7.80
N VAL A 493 -15.79 -8.08 6.70
CA VAL A 493 -17.19 -7.63 6.60
C VAL A 493 -18.15 -8.63 5.94
N SER A 494 -17.67 -9.70 5.31
CA SER A 494 -18.55 -10.62 4.56
C SER A 494 -18.66 -12.03 5.15
N ASN A 495 -18.09 -12.29 6.32
CA ASN A 495 -18.26 -13.57 7.02
C ASN A 495 -19.56 -13.58 7.83
N VAL A 496 -20.36 -14.63 7.69
CA VAL A 496 -21.63 -14.76 8.42
C VAL A 496 -21.68 -16.11 9.10
N PHE A 497 -22.05 -16.12 10.38
CA PHE A 497 -22.14 -17.33 11.20
C PHE A 497 -23.56 -17.46 11.74
N GLU A 498 -24.09 -18.67 11.71
CA GLU A 498 -25.29 -19.04 12.46
C GLU A 498 -25.01 -19.01 13.95
N ARG A 499 -25.85 -18.35 14.73
CA ARG A 499 -25.77 -18.31 16.19
C ARG A 499 -26.81 -19.24 16.80
N GLU A 500 -26.55 -19.74 18.01
CA GLU A 500 -27.50 -20.61 18.73
C GLU A 500 -28.83 -19.92 19.01
N ASP A 501 -28.83 -18.60 19.18
CA ASP A 501 -30.00 -17.76 19.45
C ASP A 501 -30.61 -17.15 18.18
N ASP A 502 -30.10 -17.47 16.99
CA ASP A 502 -30.69 -17.00 15.74
C ASP A 502 -32.11 -17.59 15.57
N PRO A 503 -33.10 -16.79 15.17
CA PRO A 503 -34.49 -17.25 15.06
C PRO A 503 -34.71 -18.24 13.92
N VAL A 504 -33.80 -18.30 12.95
CA VAL A 504 -33.83 -19.18 11.79
C VAL A 504 -32.40 -19.55 11.38
N SER A 505 -32.22 -20.70 10.72
CA SER A 505 -30.91 -21.16 10.25
C SER A 505 -30.33 -20.25 9.17
N LEU A 506 -29.01 -20.29 8.98
CA LEU A 506 -28.33 -19.54 7.93
C LEU A 506 -28.79 -19.98 6.52
N LYS A 507 -29.16 -21.26 6.37
CA LYS A 507 -29.77 -21.81 5.16
C LYS A 507 -31.17 -21.22 4.90
N GLN A 508 -32.00 -21.07 5.94
CA GLN A 508 -33.28 -20.36 5.81
C GLN A 508 -33.05 -18.89 5.41
N ARG A 509 -32.06 -18.22 6.00
CA ARG A 509 -31.72 -16.82 5.66
C ARG A 509 -31.27 -16.66 4.21
N LEU A 510 -30.60 -17.65 3.63
CA LEU A 510 -30.28 -17.68 2.21
C LEU A 510 -31.54 -17.79 1.35
N LEU A 511 -32.45 -18.73 1.67
CA LEU A 511 -33.74 -18.87 0.98
C LEU A 511 -34.60 -17.60 1.09
N ASP A 512 -34.66 -16.99 2.28
CA ASP A 512 -35.37 -15.74 2.49
C ASP A 512 -34.78 -14.62 1.62
N SER A 513 -33.45 -14.55 1.51
CA SER A 513 -32.76 -13.58 0.64
C SER A 513 -33.12 -13.79 -0.83
N VAL A 514 -33.21 -15.05 -1.28
CA VAL A 514 -33.66 -15.40 -2.65
C VAL A 514 -35.08 -14.90 -2.89
N LYS A 515 -36.02 -15.21 -1.99
CA LYS A 515 -37.43 -14.80 -2.13
C LYS A 515 -37.58 -13.28 -2.09
N LEU A 516 -36.86 -12.63 -1.19
CA LEU A 516 -36.86 -11.16 -1.06
C LEU A 516 -36.29 -10.49 -2.31
N ALA A 517 -35.21 -11.00 -2.88
CA ALA A 517 -34.62 -10.46 -4.11
C ALA A 517 -35.61 -10.57 -5.28
N VAL A 518 -36.21 -11.76 -5.48
CA VAL A 518 -37.19 -12.01 -6.56
C VAL A 518 -38.43 -11.14 -6.40
N LYS A 519 -38.97 -11.04 -5.18
CA LYS A 519 -40.14 -10.20 -4.89
C LYS A 519 -39.83 -8.70 -5.06
N ALA A 520 -38.65 -8.24 -4.65
CA ALA A 520 -38.23 -6.86 -4.81
C ALA A 520 -38.08 -6.45 -6.28
N MET A 521 -37.81 -7.41 -7.17
CA MET A 521 -37.80 -7.20 -8.62
C MET A 521 -39.21 -7.17 -9.25
N GLY A 522 -40.28 -7.35 -8.47
CA GLY A 522 -41.66 -7.28 -8.93
C GLY A 522 -42.25 -8.59 -9.42
N TYR A 523 -41.58 -9.73 -9.19
CA TYR A 523 -42.11 -11.04 -9.58
C TYR A 523 -43.02 -11.57 -8.46
N GLU A 524 -44.32 -11.74 -8.75
CA GLU A 524 -45.31 -12.21 -7.77
C GLU A 524 -45.60 -13.71 -7.85
N GLN A 525 -45.28 -14.37 -8.98
CA GLN A 525 -45.62 -15.77 -9.26
C GLN A 525 -44.42 -16.59 -9.76
N HIS A 526 -43.20 -16.20 -9.38
CA HIS A 526 -41.99 -16.91 -9.80
C HIS A 526 -41.74 -18.15 -8.93
N GLU A 527 -41.25 -19.24 -9.54
CA GLU A 527 -41.02 -20.53 -8.88
C GLU A 527 -40.13 -20.45 -7.62
N ALA A 528 -39.20 -19.51 -7.58
CA ALA A 528 -38.37 -19.25 -6.40
C ALA A 528 -39.16 -18.91 -5.12
N LEU A 529 -40.37 -18.35 -5.25
CA LEU A 529 -41.23 -18.01 -4.12
C LEU A 529 -41.84 -19.26 -3.46
N GLU A 530 -41.99 -20.34 -4.23
CA GLU A 530 -42.54 -21.63 -3.79
C GLU A 530 -41.48 -22.55 -3.17
N GLU A 531 -40.19 -22.22 -3.29
CA GLU A 531 -39.10 -23.03 -2.73
C GLU A 531 -39.17 -23.12 -1.19
N THR A 532 -38.83 -24.29 -0.68
CA THR A 532 -38.79 -24.64 0.75
C THR A 532 -37.45 -25.30 1.08
N LEU A 533 -37.10 -25.36 2.37
CA LEU A 533 -35.88 -26.04 2.84
C LEU A 533 -35.89 -27.54 2.54
#